data_AF-A0A4Y2VND2-F1
#
_entry.id   AF-A0A4Y2VND2-F1
#
_cell.length_a   1.000
_cell.length_b   1.000
_cell.length_c   1.000
_cell.angle_alpha   90.00
_cell.angle_beta   90.00
_cell.angle_gamma   90.00
#
_symmetry.space_group_name_H-M   'P 1'
#
loop_
_entity.id
_entity.type
_entity.pdbx_description
1 polymer ?
#
loop_
_entity_poly.entity_id
_entity_poly.type
_entity_poly.pdbx_seq_one_letter_code
_entity_poly.pdbx_strand_id
1 'polypeptide(L)'
;MTTIRHNVREKEPNRKNKKIDVDHVSTTYTGEKIAKESQTEMCKTADHALVQTGQERVKEGMTEETEEQRNSRLAVMAQRGQRRSAEETDEQRNSRLAVMGQRSQQRRAEETDEQRNSRLSAILQHARERRLNVIEGQNHHQIQTFYAARTVLYPIVEEHNCGEMDNLCLKCGGLYFRDEKNTRGIYPHCCHNGNIIEQASVFPVEMKGLMDGSDELSVHFKNNIRSYQCFSGCTDYTVYRERSVLLQNSWPNLSQDFSSTPS
;
A
#
# COMPACT_ATOMS: atom_id res chain seq x y z
N MET A 1 57.61 -32.89 -104.90
CA MET A 1 56.97 -31.67 -105.44
C MET A 1 55.47 -31.85 -105.34
N THR A 2 54.78 -30.87 -104.75
CA THR A 2 53.40 -30.45 -105.09
C THR A 2 52.24 -31.29 -104.52
N THR A 3 51.59 -30.87 -103.42
CA THR A 3 50.30 -30.10 -103.30
C THR A 3 49.06 -31.01 -103.47
N ILE A 4 48.31 -31.41 -102.44
CA ILE A 4 47.28 -30.71 -101.62
C ILE A 4 46.03 -30.22 -102.39
N ARG A 5 44.88 -30.86 -102.06
CA ARG A 5 43.44 -30.43 -102.04
C ARG A 5 42.79 -29.99 -103.37
N HIS A 6 41.55 -30.34 -103.69
CA HIS A 6 40.32 -30.26 -102.87
C HIS A 6 39.26 -31.30 -103.29
N ASN A 7 38.46 -31.78 -102.33
CA ASN A 7 37.01 -31.70 -102.50
C ASN A 7 36.33 -31.58 -101.13
N VAL A 8 35.51 -30.53 -101.01
CA VAL A 8 34.78 -30.10 -99.82
C VAL A 8 33.58 -31.01 -99.64
N ARG A 9 33.39 -31.55 -98.43
CA ARG A 9 32.10 -32.09 -97.98
C ARG A 9 31.88 -31.67 -96.54
N GLU A 10 31.06 -30.65 -96.36
CA GLU A 10 30.56 -30.20 -95.07
C GLU A 10 29.80 -31.37 -94.41
N LYS A 11 30.22 -31.75 -93.21
CA LYS A 11 29.43 -32.59 -92.30
C LYS A 11 29.17 -31.79 -91.04
N GLU A 12 27.89 -31.59 -90.76
CA GLU A 12 27.32 -30.85 -89.63
C GLU A 12 27.93 -31.25 -88.27
N PRO A 13 28.02 -30.32 -87.29
CA PRO A 13 28.47 -30.65 -85.95
C PRO A 13 27.40 -31.50 -85.24
N ASN A 14 27.72 -32.77 -85.08
CA ASN A 14 26.91 -33.75 -84.35
C ASN A 14 26.74 -33.30 -82.88
N ARG A 15 25.58 -32.73 -82.55
CA ARG A 15 25.12 -32.48 -81.16
C ARG A 15 24.98 -33.84 -80.44
N LYS A 16 26.09 -34.37 -79.95
CA LYS A 16 26.07 -35.43 -78.94
C LYS A 16 25.62 -34.77 -77.63
N ASN A 17 24.31 -34.83 -77.36
CA ASN A 17 23.76 -34.57 -76.05
C ASN A 17 24.54 -35.38 -75.01
N LYS A 18 25.35 -34.69 -74.18
CA LYS A 18 25.78 -35.23 -72.90
C LYS A 18 24.51 -35.35 -72.04
N LYS A 19 23.83 -36.50 -72.13
CA LYS A 19 22.85 -36.90 -71.11
C LYS A 19 23.67 -37.12 -69.85
N ILE A 20 23.79 -36.06 -69.04
CA ILE A 20 24.18 -36.20 -67.65
C ILE A 20 23.04 -37.02 -67.04
N ASP A 21 23.33 -38.23 -66.56
CA ASP A 21 22.35 -39.06 -65.86
C ASP A 21 21.86 -38.27 -64.66
N VAL A 22 20.65 -37.71 -64.82
CA VAL A 22 19.97 -36.88 -63.83
C VAL A 22 19.81 -37.65 -62.52
N ASP A 23 19.67 -38.97 -62.60
CA ASP A 23 19.56 -39.87 -61.47
C ASP A 23 20.88 -39.98 -60.67
N HIS A 24 22.04 -39.97 -61.33
CA HIS A 24 23.34 -40.04 -60.65
C HIS A 24 23.68 -38.71 -59.96
N VAL A 25 23.38 -37.57 -60.60
CA VAL A 25 23.55 -36.23 -60.01
C VAL A 25 22.54 -35.97 -58.88
N SER A 26 21.31 -36.47 -59.00
CA SER A 26 20.30 -36.39 -57.95
C SER A 26 20.67 -37.25 -56.73
N THR A 27 21.25 -38.44 -56.95
CA THR A 27 21.67 -39.34 -55.86
C THR A 27 22.90 -38.80 -55.11
N THR A 28 23.87 -38.20 -55.80
CA THR A 28 25.04 -37.58 -55.14
C THR A 28 24.66 -36.29 -54.39
N TYR A 29 23.79 -35.47 -54.97
CA TYR A 29 23.26 -34.26 -54.31
C TYR A 29 22.47 -34.59 -53.03
N THR A 30 21.65 -35.64 -53.06
CA THR A 30 20.91 -36.09 -51.87
C THR A 30 21.84 -36.69 -50.81
N GLY A 31 22.86 -37.47 -51.20
CA GLY A 31 23.88 -38.00 -50.28
C GLY A 31 24.70 -36.91 -49.58
N GLU A 32 25.15 -35.88 -50.32
CA GLU A 32 25.88 -34.74 -49.73
C GLU A 32 25.00 -33.91 -48.78
N LYS A 33 23.71 -33.73 -49.11
CA LYS A 33 22.77 -33.01 -48.25
C LYS A 33 22.55 -33.75 -46.92
N ILE A 34 22.33 -35.06 -46.98
CA ILE A 34 22.17 -35.91 -45.79
C ILE A 34 23.45 -35.91 -44.93
N ALA A 35 24.63 -35.95 -45.55
CA ALA A 35 25.89 -35.88 -44.83
C ALA A 35 26.10 -34.54 -44.11
N LYS A 36 25.73 -33.41 -44.74
CA LYS A 36 25.79 -32.08 -44.13
C LYS A 36 24.78 -31.90 -43.00
N GLU A 37 23.57 -32.42 -43.16
CA GLU A 37 22.54 -32.42 -42.11
C GLU A 37 22.97 -33.29 -40.92
N SER A 38 23.50 -34.49 -41.17
CA SER A 38 24.05 -35.38 -40.15
C SER A 38 25.23 -34.76 -39.39
N GLN A 39 26.17 -34.10 -40.09
CA GLN A 39 27.26 -33.36 -39.44
C GLN A 39 26.74 -32.20 -38.57
N THR A 40 25.71 -31.50 -39.04
CA THR A 40 25.10 -30.39 -38.30
C THR A 40 24.39 -30.88 -37.04
N GLU A 41 23.67 -32.01 -37.11
CA GLU A 41 23.06 -32.63 -35.94
C GLU A 41 24.09 -33.15 -34.95
N MET A 42 25.16 -33.79 -35.44
CA MET A 42 26.25 -34.24 -34.58
C MET A 42 26.93 -33.05 -33.87
N CYS A 43 27.16 -31.93 -34.56
CA CYS A 43 27.69 -30.71 -33.97
C CYS A 43 26.77 -30.16 -32.88
N LYS A 44 25.45 -30.05 -33.15
CA LYS A 44 24.46 -29.61 -32.15
C LYS A 44 24.43 -30.53 -30.94
N THR A 45 24.55 -31.84 -31.15
CA THR A 45 24.54 -32.84 -30.07
C THR A 45 25.80 -32.73 -29.22
N ALA A 46 26.96 -32.53 -29.85
CA ALA A 46 28.22 -32.29 -29.17
C ALA A 46 28.20 -30.98 -28.36
N ASP A 47 27.63 -29.90 -28.92
CA ASP A 47 27.46 -28.63 -28.22
C ASP A 47 26.54 -28.80 -26.99
N HIS A 48 25.44 -29.52 -27.13
CA HIS A 48 24.54 -29.82 -26.02
C HIS A 48 25.23 -30.64 -24.92
N ALA A 49 26.01 -31.67 -25.29
CA ALA A 49 26.78 -32.47 -24.33
C ALA A 49 27.85 -31.63 -23.61
N LEU A 50 28.51 -30.71 -24.31
CA LEU A 50 29.48 -29.79 -23.70
C LEU A 50 28.80 -28.84 -22.69
N VAL A 51 27.61 -28.34 -23.01
CA VAL A 51 26.81 -27.51 -22.09
C VAL A 51 26.37 -28.33 -20.87
N GLN A 52 25.91 -29.57 -21.06
CA GLN A 52 25.50 -30.45 -19.96
C GLN A 52 26.66 -30.75 -19.01
N THR A 53 27.81 -31.17 -19.53
CA THR A 53 29.02 -31.42 -18.72
C THR A 53 29.55 -30.15 -18.04
N GLY A 54 29.37 -28.98 -18.67
CA GLY A 54 29.63 -27.69 -18.03
C GLY A 54 28.69 -27.42 -16.85
N GLN A 55 27.39 -27.68 -17.01
CA GLN A 55 26.39 -27.52 -15.95
C GLN A 55 26.60 -28.48 -14.79
N GLU A 56 27.00 -29.72 -15.05
CA GLU A 56 27.31 -30.73 -14.03
C GLU A 56 28.49 -30.29 -13.16
N ARG A 57 29.61 -29.88 -13.78
CA ARG A 57 30.78 -29.36 -13.04
C ARG A 57 30.45 -28.14 -12.18
N VAL A 58 29.57 -27.25 -12.67
CA VAL A 58 29.11 -26.09 -11.88
C VAL A 58 28.25 -26.56 -10.70
N LYS A 59 27.36 -27.53 -10.88
CA LYS A 59 26.54 -28.09 -9.79
C LYS A 59 27.41 -28.74 -8.72
N GLU A 60 28.37 -29.56 -9.14
CA GLU A 60 29.35 -30.22 -8.25
C GLU A 60 30.15 -29.19 -7.45
N GLY A 61 30.67 -28.16 -8.11
CA GLY A 61 31.34 -27.05 -7.43
C GLY A 61 30.44 -26.32 -6.42
N MET A 62 29.14 -26.13 -6.71
CA MET A 62 28.20 -25.50 -5.76
C MET A 62 27.82 -26.40 -4.58
N THR A 63 27.88 -27.72 -4.72
CA THR A 63 27.62 -28.66 -3.61
C THR A 63 28.78 -28.75 -2.63
N GLU A 64 30.01 -28.54 -3.13
CA GLU A 64 31.24 -28.59 -2.34
C GLU A 64 31.61 -27.22 -1.71
N GLU A 65 30.89 -26.15 -2.08
CA GLU A 65 31.11 -24.81 -1.52
C GLU A 65 30.93 -24.76 0.00
N THR A 66 31.90 -24.14 0.68
CA THR A 66 31.73 -23.76 2.08
C THR A 66 30.68 -22.65 2.22
N GLU A 67 30.12 -22.48 3.42
CA GLU A 67 29.12 -21.42 3.68
C GLU A 67 29.70 -20.02 3.41
N GLU A 68 30.96 -19.78 3.75
CA GLU A 68 31.66 -18.52 3.45
C GLU A 68 31.83 -18.29 1.96
N GLN A 69 32.26 -19.32 1.21
CA GLN A 69 32.39 -19.24 -0.25
C GLN A 69 31.04 -18.97 -0.91
N ARG A 70 29.98 -19.65 -0.46
CA ARG A 70 28.61 -19.45 -0.91
C ARG A 70 28.13 -18.04 -0.62
N ASN A 71 28.32 -17.53 0.60
CA ASN A 71 27.92 -16.18 0.99
C ASN A 71 28.68 -15.12 0.18
N SER A 72 29.99 -15.30 -0.02
CA SER A 72 30.80 -14.42 -0.87
C SER A 72 30.31 -14.40 -2.32
N ARG A 73 30.07 -15.58 -2.91
CA ARG A 73 29.55 -15.69 -4.28
C ARG A 73 28.15 -15.06 -4.42
N LEU A 74 27.24 -15.29 -3.48
CA LEU A 74 25.92 -14.68 -3.45
C LEU A 74 26.00 -13.16 -3.31
N ALA A 75 26.91 -12.64 -2.47
CA ALA A 75 27.13 -11.21 -2.32
C ALA A 75 27.62 -10.56 -3.62
N VAL A 76 28.58 -11.19 -4.32
CA VAL A 76 29.08 -10.71 -5.62
C VAL A 76 27.96 -10.73 -6.67
N MET A 77 27.13 -11.78 -6.72
CA MET A 77 25.98 -11.84 -7.63
C MET A 77 24.93 -10.77 -7.31
N ALA A 78 24.67 -10.51 -6.02
CA ALA A 78 23.76 -9.45 -5.57
C ALA A 78 24.27 -8.07 -5.98
N GLN A 79 25.55 -7.77 -5.76
CA GLN A 79 26.17 -6.50 -6.18
C GLN A 79 26.10 -6.30 -7.69
N ARG A 80 26.42 -7.34 -8.48
CA ARG A 80 26.29 -7.29 -9.94
C ARG A 80 24.84 -7.09 -10.39
N GLY A 81 23.88 -7.69 -9.68
CA GLY A 81 22.44 -7.48 -9.92
C GLY A 81 22.00 -6.04 -9.65
N GLN A 82 22.46 -5.46 -8.53
CA GLN A 82 22.20 -4.07 -8.16
C GLN A 82 22.78 -3.10 -9.20
N ARG A 83 24.05 -3.30 -9.60
CA ARG A 83 24.68 -2.46 -10.63
C ARG A 83 23.91 -2.50 -11.95
N ARG A 84 23.53 -3.69 -12.43
CA ARG A 84 22.72 -3.82 -13.65
C ARG A 84 21.37 -3.11 -13.52
N SER A 85 20.71 -3.22 -12.37
CA SER A 85 19.41 -2.57 -12.14
C SER A 85 19.53 -1.04 -12.02
N ALA A 86 20.67 -0.53 -11.58
CA ALA A 86 20.95 0.90 -11.51
C ALA A 86 21.31 1.51 -12.87
N GLU A 87 21.87 0.70 -13.77
CA GLU A 87 22.23 1.08 -15.14
C GLU A 87 21.05 0.88 -16.14
N GLU A 88 19.90 0.36 -15.69
CA GLU A 88 18.72 0.14 -16.53
C GLU A 88 18.08 1.46 -16.98
N THR A 89 17.72 1.51 -18.28
CA THR A 89 16.81 2.54 -18.80
C THR A 89 15.37 2.28 -18.35
N ASP A 90 14.50 3.29 -18.41
CA ASP A 90 13.10 3.14 -18.04
C ASP A 90 12.37 2.12 -18.93
N GLU A 91 12.70 2.03 -20.22
CA GLU A 91 12.13 1.03 -21.13
C GLU A 91 12.56 -0.39 -20.75
N GLN A 92 13.85 -0.59 -20.45
CA GLN A 92 14.36 -1.89 -19.99
C GLN A 92 13.75 -2.29 -18.65
N ARG A 93 13.63 -1.34 -17.73
CA ARG A 93 13.00 -1.54 -16.42
C ARG A 93 11.53 -1.93 -16.57
N ASN A 94 10.77 -1.21 -17.39
CA ASN A 94 9.36 -1.51 -17.65
C ASN A 94 9.17 -2.87 -18.32
N SER A 95 10.02 -3.20 -19.30
CA SER A 95 10.02 -4.53 -19.94
C SER A 95 10.30 -5.64 -18.93
N ARG A 96 11.33 -5.48 -18.08
CA ARG A 96 11.66 -6.44 -17.02
C ARG A 96 10.52 -6.61 -16.02
N LEU A 97 9.91 -5.51 -15.57
CA LEU A 97 8.76 -5.54 -14.66
C LEU A 97 7.56 -6.25 -15.28
N ALA A 98 7.29 -6.01 -16.57
CA ALA A 98 6.20 -6.68 -17.29
C ALA A 98 6.42 -8.19 -17.35
N VAL A 99 7.62 -8.65 -17.71
CA VAL A 99 7.98 -10.08 -17.74
C VAL A 99 7.85 -10.72 -16.35
N MET A 100 8.34 -10.06 -15.30
CA MET A 100 8.18 -10.56 -13.92
C MET A 100 6.70 -10.62 -13.49
N GLY A 101 5.91 -9.61 -13.87
CA GLY A 101 4.47 -9.57 -13.62
C GLY A 101 3.73 -10.73 -14.29
N GLN A 102 4.02 -10.97 -15.58
CA GLN A 102 3.45 -12.08 -16.34
C GLN A 102 3.82 -13.43 -15.72
N ARG A 103 5.10 -13.65 -15.39
CA ARG A 103 5.55 -14.90 -14.73
C ARG A 103 4.86 -15.10 -13.37
N SER A 104 4.64 -14.03 -12.61
CA SER A 104 3.93 -14.11 -11.35
C SER A 104 2.44 -14.39 -11.52
N GLN A 105 1.81 -13.94 -12.60
CA GLN A 105 0.43 -14.28 -12.93
C GLN A 105 0.32 -15.75 -13.32
N GLN A 106 1.23 -16.24 -14.16
CA GLN A 106 1.27 -17.64 -14.56
C GLN A 106 1.43 -18.57 -13.36
N ARG A 107 2.40 -18.30 -12.46
CA ARG A 107 2.54 -19.09 -11.22
C ARG A 107 1.27 -19.08 -10.36
N ARG A 108 0.57 -17.93 -10.28
CA ARG A 108 -0.70 -17.82 -9.54
C ARG A 108 -1.85 -18.59 -10.19
N ALA A 109 -1.83 -18.75 -11.51
CA ALA A 109 -2.82 -19.55 -12.24
C ALA A 109 -2.60 -21.05 -12.04
N GLU A 110 -1.36 -21.46 -11.78
CA GLU A 110 -0.94 -22.85 -11.53
C GLU A 110 -0.93 -23.21 -10.02
N GLU A 111 -1.32 -22.29 -9.12
CA GLU A 111 -1.36 -22.52 -7.66
C GLU A 111 -2.46 -23.53 -7.29
N THR A 112 -2.15 -24.46 -6.37
CA THR A 112 -3.18 -25.26 -5.69
C THR A 112 -3.92 -24.42 -4.64
N ASP A 113 -5.09 -24.89 -4.19
CA ASP A 113 -5.87 -24.18 -3.17
C ASP A 113 -5.12 -24.03 -1.85
N GLU A 114 -4.31 -25.03 -1.45
CA GLU A 114 -3.46 -24.95 -0.24
C GLU A 114 -2.36 -23.89 -0.41
N GLN A 115 -1.70 -23.87 -1.57
CA GLN A 115 -0.66 -22.86 -1.87
C GLN A 115 -1.25 -21.46 -1.89
N ARG A 116 -2.44 -21.30 -2.49
CA ARG A 116 -3.20 -20.06 -2.52
C ARG A 116 -3.57 -19.61 -1.10
N ASN A 117 -4.09 -20.51 -0.27
CA ASN A 117 -4.47 -20.18 1.10
C ASN A 117 -3.26 -19.82 1.97
N SER A 118 -2.15 -20.55 1.83
CA SER A 118 -0.89 -20.24 2.51
C SER A 118 -0.37 -18.85 2.12
N ARG A 119 -0.35 -18.53 0.82
CA ARG A 119 0.04 -17.19 0.32
C ARG A 119 -0.86 -16.09 0.87
N LEU A 120 -2.18 -16.28 0.87
CA LEU A 120 -3.13 -15.30 1.41
C LEU A 120 -2.97 -15.11 2.92
N SER A 121 -2.74 -16.19 3.66
CA SER A 121 -2.46 -16.13 5.10
C SER A 121 -1.18 -15.34 5.38
N ALA A 122 -0.10 -15.57 4.63
CA ALA A 122 1.15 -14.82 4.76
C ALA A 122 0.97 -13.32 4.48
N ILE A 123 0.18 -12.96 3.44
CA ILE A 123 -0.15 -11.55 3.15
C ILE A 123 -0.90 -10.90 4.32
N LEU A 124 -1.86 -11.61 4.91
CA LEU A 124 -2.62 -11.11 6.05
C LEU A 124 -1.73 -10.93 7.30
N GLN A 125 -0.82 -11.87 7.57
CA GLN A 125 0.14 -11.74 8.67
C GLN A 125 1.05 -10.53 8.47
N HIS A 126 1.66 -10.39 7.30
CA HIS A 126 2.49 -9.22 7.00
C HIS A 126 1.72 -7.90 7.09
N ALA A 127 0.44 -7.87 6.66
CA ALA A 127 -0.39 -6.68 6.82
C ALA A 127 -0.64 -6.35 8.30
N ARG A 128 -0.84 -7.36 9.15
CA ARG A 128 -0.97 -7.18 10.62
C ARG A 128 0.32 -6.65 11.24
N GLU A 129 1.45 -7.28 10.93
CA GLU A 129 2.77 -6.86 11.42
C GLU A 129 3.08 -5.41 11.05
N ARG A 130 2.83 -5.01 9.79
CA ARG A 130 3.04 -3.61 9.37
C ARG A 130 2.16 -2.63 10.16
N ARG A 131 0.92 -3.00 10.47
CA ARG A 131 0.03 -2.16 11.29
C ARG A 131 0.55 -2.03 12.72
N LEU A 132 1.01 -3.13 13.32
CA LEU A 132 1.59 -3.14 14.66
C LEU A 132 2.85 -2.26 14.72
N ASN A 133 3.77 -2.40 13.77
CA ASN A 133 5.00 -1.60 13.73
C ASN A 133 4.71 -0.09 13.61
N VAL A 134 3.66 0.30 12.88
CA VAL A 134 3.24 1.70 12.79
C VAL A 134 2.70 2.19 14.14
N ILE A 135 1.87 1.39 14.80
CA ILE A 135 1.31 1.71 16.12
C ILE A 135 2.44 1.82 17.17
N GLU A 136 3.38 0.88 17.18
CA GLU A 136 4.54 0.90 18.07
C GLU A 136 5.42 2.11 17.83
N GLY A 137 5.71 2.46 16.57
CA GLY A 137 6.44 3.68 16.22
C GLY A 137 5.71 4.96 16.66
N GLN A 138 4.40 5.02 16.48
CA GLN A 138 3.56 6.14 16.94
C GLN A 138 3.55 6.26 18.47
N ASN A 139 3.39 5.14 19.18
CA ASN A 139 3.45 5.11 20.64
C ASN A 139 4.82 5.54 21.15
N HIS A 140 5.91 5.13 20.51
CA HIS A 140 7.26 5.56 20.87
C HIS A 140 7.41 7.09 20.75
N HIS A 141 6.93 7.68 19.65
CA HIS A 141 6.97 9.13 19.47
C HIS A 141 6.07 9.89 20.46
N GLN A 142 4.87 9.38 20.75
CA GLN A 142 3.95 9.98 21.73
C GLN A 142 4.52 9.94 23.14
N ILE A 143 5.11 8.80 23.54
CA ILE A 143 5.76 8.65 24.85
C ILE A 143 6.96 9.60 24.96
N GLN A 144 7.80 9.69 23.93
CA GLN A 144 8.91 10.65 23.90
C GLN A 144 8.42 12.10 24.04
N THR A 145 7.35 12.46 23.34
CA THR A 145 6.74 13.80 23.40
C THR A 145 6.19 14.10 24.80
N PHE A 146 5.53 13.13 25.43
CA PHE A 146 5.01 13.27 26.80
C PHE A 146 6.14 13.49 27.82
N TYR A 147 7.22 12.71 27.74
CA TYR A 147 8.36 12.89 28.63
C TYR A 147 9.09 14.21 28.39
N ALA A 148 9.21 14.65 27.13
CA ALA A 148 9.77 15.96 26.80
C ALA A 148 8.92 17.12 27.33
N ALA A 149 7.59 17.04 27.25
CA ALA A 149 6.69 18.04 27.80
C ALA A 149 6.70 18.08 29.34
N ARG A 150 6.94 16.93 29.97
CA ARG A 150 7.03 16.81 31.44
C ARG A 150 8.37 17.29 32.02
N THR A 151 9.46 17.24 31.25
CA THR A 151 10.78 17.74 31.68
C THR A 151 10.90 19.26 31.53
N VAL A 152 10.01 19.91 30.78
CA VAL A 152 9.82 21.35 30.92
C VAL A 152 9.22 21.56 32.30
N LEU A 153 10.02 22.06 33.25
CA LEU A 153 9.52 22.55 34.52
C LEU A 153 8.39 23.55 34.19
N TYR A 154 7.14 23.15 34.39
CA TYR A 154 6.06 24.13 34.39
C TYR A 154 6.44 25.10 35.51
N PRO A 155 6.71 26.39 35.20
CA PRO A 155 6.85 27.36 36.27
C PRO A 155 5.59 27.24 37.12
N ILE A 156 5.75 27.24 38.44
CA ILE A 156 4.63 27.27 39.38
C ILE A 156 3.73 28.40 38.88
N VAL A 157 2.58 28.03 38.31
CA VAL A 157 1.61 29.01 37.84
C VAL A 157 1.12 29.67 39.11
N GLU A 158 1.46 30.94 39.30
CA GLU A 158 0.88 31.71 40.39
C GLU A 158 -0.63 31.62 40.25
N GLU A 159 -1.30 31.15 41.29
CA GLU A 159 -2.74 30.93 41.31
C GLU A 159 -3.43 32.28 41.05
N HIS A 160 -3.91 32.47 39.82
CA HIS A 160 -4.58 33.71 39.43
C HIS A 160 -6.02 33.66 39.97
N ASN A 161 -6.21 34.25 41.15
CA ASN A 161 -7.52 34.37 41.76
C ASN A 161 -8.29 35.55 41.13
N CYS A 162 -9.29 35.25 40.30
CA CYS A 162 -10.16 36.23 39.64
C CYS A 162 -11.16 36.94 40.61
N GLY A 163 -11.09 36.65 41.91
CA GLY A 163 -11.97 37.21 42.94
C GLY A 163 -13.33 36.51 43.02
N GLU A 164 -14.28 37.12 43.73
CA GLU A 164 -15.66 36.61 43.82
C GLU A 164 -16.46 36.87 42.54
N MET A 165 -17.33 35.92 42.16
CA MET A 165 -18.22 36.02 41.00
C MET A 165 -19.55 36.68 41.39
N ASP A 166 -19.48 37.93 41.83
CA ASP A 166 -20.62 38.67 42.40
C ASP A 166 -21.13 39.80 41.51
N ASN A 167 -20.46 40.06 40.37
CA ASN A 167 -20.78 41.21 39.55
C ASN A 167 -21.94 40.91 38.59
N LEU A 168 -23.09 41.50 38.90
CA LEU A 168 -24.32 41.30 38.15
C LEU A 168 -24.32 42.04 36.80
N CYS A 169 -24.70 41.34 35.74
CA CYS A 169 -25.12 41.95 34.48
C CYS A 169 -26.53 42.51 34.64
N LEU A 170 -26.68 43.84 34.52
CA LEU A 170 -27.99 44.51 34.63
C LEU A 170 -28.99 44.12 33.53
N LYS A 171 -28.55 43.41 32.48
CA LYS A 171 -29.39 43.05 31.32
C LYS A 171 -29.99 41.65 31.38
N CYS A 172 -29.26 40.64 31.86
CA CYS A 172 -29.77 39.27 32.04
C CYS A 172 -29.77 38.78 33.50
N GLY A 173 -29.21 39.54 34.44
CA GLY A 173 -29.07 39.10 35.83
C GLY A 173 -27.97 38.07 36.07
N GLY A 174 -27.18 37.69 35.05
CA GLY A 174 -26.06 36.76 35.21
C GLY A 174 -24.93 37.34 36.07
N LEU A 175 -24.24 36.48 36.81
CA LEU A 175 -23.10 36.82 37.65
C LEU A 175 -21.79 36.61 36.89
N TYR A 176 -20.84 37.53 37.07
CA TYR A 176 -19.56 37.55 36.35
C TYR A 176 -18.41 37.91 37.29
N PHE A 177 -17.19 37.51 36.94
CA PHE A 177 -15.99 38.00 37.61
C PHE A 177 -15.71 39.45 37.18
N ARG A 178 -15.10 40.22 38.09
CA ARG A 178 -14.84 41.66 37.86
C ARG A 178 -14.03 41.92 36.59
N ASP A 179 -13.05 41.06 36.34
CA ASP A 179 -12.03 41.27 35.30
C ASP A 179 -12.50 40.77 33.91
N GLU A 180 -13.71 40.23 33.80
CA GLU A 180 -14.32 39.86 32.51
C GLU A 180 -14.87 41.05 31.72
N LYS A 181 -14.96 42.24 32.33
CA LYS A 181 -15.36 43.45 31.62
C LYS A 181 -14.26 43.88 30.67
N ASN A 182 -14.63 44.23 29.44
CA ASN A 182 -13.72 44.93 28.56
C ASN A 182 -13.44 46.36 29.07
N THR A 183 -12.54 47.08 28.41
CA THR A 183 -12.20 48.48 28.73
C THR A 183 -13.38 49.45 28.73
N ARG A 184 -14.53 49.04 28.16
CA ARG A 184 -15.78 49.81 28.09
C ARG A 184 -16.76 49.44 29.22
N GLY A 185 -16.36 48.56 30.14
CA GLY A 185 -17.19 48.11 31.25
C GLY A 185 -18.29 47.11 30.87
N ILE A 186 -18.21 46.50 29.69
CA ILE A 186 -19.22 45.57 29.16
C ILE A 186 -18.64 44.15 29.18
N TYR A 187 -19.46 43.17 29.58
CA TYR A 187 -19.12 41.74 29.48
C TYR A 187 -19.28 41.28 28.02
N PRO A 188 -18.17 40.98 27.31
CA PRO A 188 -18.21 40.70 25.88
C PRO A 188 -18.92 39.39 25.54
N HIS A 189 -18.88 38.43 26.48
CA HIS A 189 -19.54 37.12 26.34
C HIS A 189 -20.97 37.10 26.91
N CYS A 190 -21.44 38.21 27.49
CA CYS A 190 -22.79 38.31 28.03
C CYS A 190 -23.72 39.03 27.05
N CYS A 191 -24.92 38.48 26.82
CA CYS A 191 -25.99 39.13 26.06
C CYS A 191 -25.61 39.63 24.65
N HIS A 192 -24.64 39.01 23.96
CA HIS A 192 -24.10 39.51 22.68
C HIS A 192 -23.68 40.99 22.76
N ASN A 193 -22.71 41.30 23.64
CA ASN A 193 -22.30 42.67 23.99
C ASN A 193 -23.43 43.52 24.59
N GLY A 194 -24.36 42.91 25.33
CA GLY A 194 -25.49 43.63 25.92
C GLY A 194 -26.59 44.00 24.93
N ASN A 195 -26.75 43.30 23.81
CA ASN A 195 -27.81 43.55 22.81
C ASN A 195 -29.03 42.65 22.95
N ILE A 196 -28.90 41.47 23.54
CA ILE A 196 -30.02 40.53 23.72
C ILE A 196 -30.65 40.76 25.09
N ILE A 197 -31.98 40.92 25.14
CA ILE A 197 -32.77 40.80 26.37
C ILE A 197 -33.27 39.35 26.36
N GLU A 198 -32.69 38.53 27.21
CA GLU A 198 -33.15 37.16 27.41
C GLU A 198 -34.50 37.26 28.12
N GLN A 199 -35.60 37.12 27.38
CA GLN A 199 -36.84 36.68 28.02
C GLN A 199 -36.50 35.33 28.61
N ALA A 200 -36.50 35.24 29.95
CA ALA A 200 -36.14 34.04 30.68
C ALA A 200 -36.76 32.82 29.98
N SER A 201 -35.95 32.14 29.17
CA SER A 201 -36.38 30.91 28.54
C SER A 201 -36.64 30.00 29.72
N VAL A 202 -37.90 29.60 29.92
CA VAL A 202 -38.30 28.69 30.98
C VAL A 202 -37.34 27.52 30.90
N PHE A 203 -36.41 27.46 31.84
CA PHE A 203 -35.44 26.39 31.89
C PHE A 203 -36.25 25.10 32.07
N PRO A 204 -36.12 24.10 31.18
CA PRO A 204 -36.92 22.89 31.27
C PRO A 204 -36.79 22.32 32.68
N VAL A 205 -37.90 22.17 33.38
CA VAL A 205 -37.91 21.80 34.81
C VAL A 205 -37.23 20.44 35.00
N GLU A 206 -37.34 19.58 33.99
CA GLU A 206 -36.71 18.27 33.91
C GLU A 206 -35.18 18.36 33.90
N MET A 207 -34.62 19.34 33.18
CA MET A 207 -33.17 19.57 33.17
C MET A 207 -32.67 20.11 34.51
N LYS A 208 -33.55 20.75 35.28
CA LYS A 208 -33.18 21.34 36.58
C LYS A 208 -32.88 20.24 37.57
N GLY A 209 -33.76 19.24 37.64
CA GLY A 209 -33.57 18.08 38.52
C GLY A 209 -32.28 17.29 38.25
N LEU A 210 -31.94 17.14 36.96
CA LEU A 210 -30.71 16.47 36.53
C LEU A 210 -29.44 17.28 36.87
N MET A 211 -29.52 18.60 36.95
CA MET A 211 -28.38 19.47 37.26
C MET A 211 -28.22 19.69 38.77
N ASP A 212 -29.32 19.95 39.48
CA ASP A 212 -29.31 20.30 40.91
C ASP A 212 -29.20 19.08 41.85
N GLY A 213 -29.39 17.86 41.34
CA GLY A 213 -29.29 16.64 42.16
C GLY A 213 -30.62 16.13 42.69
N SER A 214 -31.74 16.77 42.36
CA SER A 214 -33.06 16.39 42.89
C SER A 214 -33.73 15.24 42.12
N ASP A 215 -33.23 14.86 40.95
CA ASP A 215 -33.71 13.73 40.16
C ASP A 215 -32.92 12.43 40.42
N GLU A 216 -33.58 11.28 40.39
CA GLU A 216 -32.93 9.98 40.59
C GLU A 216 -31.86 9.66 39.54
N LEU A 217 -32.02 10.18 38.32
CA LEU A 217 -31.07 10.02 37.21
C LEU A 217 -29.92 11.03 37.24
N SER A 218 -29.94 11.97 38.19
CA SER A 218 -28.96 13.07 38.29
C SER A 218 -27.52 12.56 38.45
N VAL A 219 -27.32 11.47 39.20
CA VAL A 219 -26.00 10.82 39.37
C VAL A 219 -25.49 10.24 38.05
N HIS A 220 -26.35 9.52 37.33
CA HIS A 220 -26.00 8.93 36.04
C HIS A 220 -25.70 10.02 35.01
N PHE A 221 -26.54 11.06 34.97
CA PHE A 221 -26.38 12.20 34.08
C PHE A 221 -25.04 12.90 34.31
N LYS A 222 -24.69 13.24 35.56
CA LYS A 222 -23.43 13.91 35.90
C LYS A 222 -22.19 13.07 35.56
N ASN A 223 -22.24 11.76 35.82
CA ASN A 223 -21.13 10.85 35.49
C ASN A 223 -20.91 10.70 33.97
N ASN A 224 -21.95 10.92 33.16
CA ASN A 224 -21.93 10.74 31.71
C ASN A 224 -22.08 12.05 30.92
N ILE A 225 -22.07 13.23 31.58
CA ILE A 225 -22.40 14.50 30.91
C ILE A 225 -21.49 14.81 29.72
N ARG A 226 -20.20 14.41 29.81
CA ARG A 226 -19.22 14.59 28.73
C ARG A 226 -19.52 13.71 27.51
N SER A 227 -20.08 12.51 27.70
CA SER A 227 -20.46 11.65 26.56
C SER A 227 -21.70 12.20 25.85
N TYR A 228 -22.66 12.75 26.60
CA TYR A 228 -23.84 13.43 26.03
C TYR A 228 -23.48 14.72 25.28
N GLN A 229 -22.55 15.51 25.81
CA GLN A 229 -22.05 16.73 25.17
C GLN A 229 -21.29 16.46 23.87
N CYS A 230 -20.54 15.35 23.81
CA CYS A 230 -19.89 14.89 22.58
C CYS A 230 -20.92 14.51 21.50
N PHE A 231 -22.09 13.98 21.91
CA PHE A 231 -23.18 13.62 21.00
C PHE A 231 -23.97 14.82 20.49
N SER A 232 -24.22 15.84 21.33
CA SER A 232 -24.98 17.04 20.96
C SER A 232 -24.14 18.11 20.23
N GLY A 233 -22.86 17.87 19.99
CA GLY A 233 -21.98 18.77 19.24
C GLY A 233 -21.77 20.14 19.89
N CYS A 234 -22.19 20.31 21.15
CA CYS A 234 -22.06 21.56 21.90
C CYS A 234 -20.96 21.41 22.94
N THR A 235 -19.74 21.15 22.48
CA THR A 235 -18.52 21.50 23.19
C THR A 235 -17.66 22.23 22.19
N ASP A 236 -17.24 23.43 22.55
CA ASP A 236 -16.27 24.33 21.93
C ASP A 236 -15.74 24.00 20.53
N TYR A 237 -15.74 25.02 19.68
CA TYR A 237 -15.36 25.07 18.25
C TYR A 237 -13.93 24.58 17.89
N THR A 238 -13.26 23.76 18.71
CA THR A 238 -11.83 23.45 18.59
C THR A 238 -11.43 21.98 18.59
N VAL A 239 -12.33 20.98 18.52
CA VAL A 239 -11.87 19.58 18.32
C VAL A 239 -12.78 18.78 17.37
N TYR A 240 -12.62 19.02 16.06
CA TYR A 240 -12.95 18.01 15.06
C TYR A 240 -11.84 16.96 15.01
N ARG A 241 -11.92 15.91 15.83
CA ARG A 241 -11.16 14.69 15.55
C ARG A 241 -11.87 13.44 16.09
N GLU A 242 -12.11 12.53 15.14
CA GLU A 242 -12.44 11.12 15.34
C GLU A 242 -13.87 10.78 15.80
N ARG A 243 -14.80 11.01 14.86
CA ARG A 243 -16.04 10.23 14.72
C ARG A 243 -15.68 8.80 14.31
N SER A 244 -15.64 7.86 15.25
CA SER A 244 -15.83 6.42 15.02
C SER A 244 -15.82 5.69 16.36
N VAL A 245 -16.68 4.68 16.49
CA VAL A 245 -16.76 3.71 17.60
C VAL A 245 -17.57 4.19 18.81
N LEU A 246 -18.88 3.97 18.74
CA LEU A 246 -19.63 3.04 19.62
C LEU A 246 -21.08 3.06 19.13
N LEU A 247 -21.31 2.39 17.99
CA LEU A 247 -22.64 2.14 17.46
C LEU A 247 -23.03 0.73 17.89
N GLN A 248 -23.42 0.60 19.16
CA GLN A 248 -24.21 -0.49 19.72
C GLN A 248 -24.27 -0.29 21.24
N ASN A 249 -25.50 -0.22 21.76
CA ASN A 249 -25.86 -0.29 23.18
C ASN A 249 -25.97 1.06 23.93
N SER A 250 -26.97 1.86 23.57
CA SER A 250 -27.75 2.61 24.56
C SER A 250 -28.92 3.26 23.85
N TRP A 251 -30.06 2.58 23.74
CA TRP A 251 -31.44 3.11 23.67
C TRP A 251 -32.38 1.93 23.35
N PRO A 252 -32.95 1.23 24.34
CA PRO A 252 -34.24 0.57 24.14
C PRO A 252 -35.34 1.47 24.70
N ASN A 253 -36.31 1.81 23.84
CA ASN A 253 -37.62 2.39 24.14
C ASN A 253 -37.70 3.77 24.82
N LEU A 254 -37.88 4.82 24.00
CA LEU A 254 -38.91 5.81 24.27
C LEU A 254 -39.77 6.04 23.01
N SER A 255 -41.06 5.74 23.18
CA SER A 255 -42.24 6.02 22.35
C SER A 255 -42.31 5.49 20.91
N GLN A 256 -42.78 4.24 20.77
CA GLN A 256 -43.96 4.01 19.91
C GLN A 256 -45.16 4.54 20.68
N ASP A 257 -45.80 5.60 20.17
CA ASP A 257 -47.24 5.84 20.24
C ASP A 257 -47.57 7.14 19.48
N PHE A 258 -47.50 7.06 18.16
CA PHE A 258 -48.37 7.83 17.29
C PHE A 258 -49.21 6.81 16.50
N SER A 259 -50.15 6.17 17.19
CA SER A 259 -51.25 5.49 16.51
C SER A 259 -52.36 6.50 16.28
N SER A 260 -52.43 6.98 15.05
CA SER A 260 -53.65 7.53 14.48
C SER A 260 -54.73 6.46 14.54
N THR A 261 -55.92 6.79 15.04
CA THR A 261 -57.15 6.10 14.62
C THR A 261 -58.25 7.11 14.27
N PRO A 262 -59.05 6.80 13.23
CA PRO A 262 -60.10 7.66 12.71
C PRO A 262 -61.46 7.35 13.39
N SER A 263 -62.30 8.38 13.49
CA SER A 263 -63.76 8.33 13.36
C SER A 263 -64.27 9.73 13.04
#